data_AF-A0A167NKM6-F1
#
_entry.id   AF-A0A167NKM6-F1
#
_cell.length_a   1.000
_cell.length_b   1.000
_cell.length_c   1.000
_cell.angle_alpha   90.00
_cell.angle_beta   90.00
_cell.angle_gamma   90.00
#
_symmetry.space_group_name_H-M   'P 1'
#
loop_
_entity.id
_entity.type
_entity.pdbx_description
1 polymer ?
#
loop_
_entity_poly.entity_id
_entity_poly.type
_entity_poly.pdbx_seq_one_letter_code
_entity_poly.pdbx_strand_id
1 'polypeptide(L)'
;MEDEIEELKSYYFQYKNSISIEFLFLFTHYATITVINLKTQYRSISGTLSDPRKFQLLLEFSCIQYLAYANRQQPERASKSVVASSHLLSNQNFLRDESGMVVAALDLFDDLEAQDVNERLGNIQHVLEGFVHLSTRCELVRCIARNDPLNFTEAIDHLLQSAHCLSTRYSIQLSEMIYTMVEEKPRYAATVRFKLVEMQLLPDLVTRLTVYCEDEHLVSDALVVYRAVSKQQTSFCNHQKPGVRQDSKIIKGDVQVNQVELAMAIRVVAGLVGFFGLQLSEAEVDMCFYLLRVTEMERLVKLLLSLILISSVAILKRQRDLVAVLTQLLQSGVSEMPMLLMVYFKTDQISQVEDMIRSILEMQVPIPKLGLFEMQKLCGHIYNTAFSAIAHA
;
A
#
# COMPACT_ATOMS: atom_id res chain seq x y z
N MET A 1 -28.05 -26.25 31.54
CA MET A 1 -26.59 -26.42 31.38
C MET A 1 -26.24 -27.73 30.66
N GLU A 2 -26.47 -28.94 31.20
CA GLU A 2 -26.20 -30.19 30.46
C GLU A 2 -27.02 -30.33 29.17
N ASP A 3 -28.32 -30.02 29.23
CA ASP A 3 -29.20 -30.05 28.03
C ASP A 3 -28.82 -28.98 26.98
N GLU A 4 -28.32 -27.83 27.42
CA GLU A 4 -27.87 -26.75 26.52
C GLU A 4 -26.52 -27.07 25.87
N ILE A 5 -25.66 -27.78 26.60
CA ILE A 5 -24.39 -28.32 26.09
C ILE A 5 -24.67 -29.44 25.08
N GLU A 6 -25.66 -30.30 25.32
CA GLU A 6 -26.12 -31.32 24.35
C GLU A 6 -26.75 -30.70 23.10
N GLU A 7 -27.57 -29.66 23.24
CA GLU A 7 -28.15 -28.93 22.10
C GLU A 7 -27.05 -28.25 21.25
N LEU A 8 -26.05 -27.62 21.89
CA LEU A 8 -24.91 -27.01 21.21
C LEU A 8 -23.99 -28.06 20.57
N LYS A 9 -23.77 -29.19 21.23
CA LYS A 9 -23.06 -30.33 20.65
C LYS A 9 -23.80 -30.86 19.44
N SER A 10 -25.12 -31.04 19.51
CA SER A 10 -25.95 -31.49 18.38
C SER A 10 -25.87 -30.53 17.18
N TYR A 11 -25.98 -29.22 17.43
CA TYR A 11 -25.84 -28.18 16.41
C TYR A 11 -24.44 -28.19 15.77
N TYR A 12 -23.38 -28.35 16.57
CA TYR A 12 -21.99 -28.37 16.10
C TYR A 12 -21.60 -29.69 15.41
N PHE A 13 -22.12 -30.82 15.89
CA PHE A 13 -21.87 -32.15 15.31
C PHE A 13 -22.48 -32.30 13.91
N GLN A 14 -23.53 -31.53 13.59
CA GLN A 14 -24.12 -31.48 12.26
C GLN A 14 -23.14 -30.93 11.19
N TYR A 15 -22.08 -30.22 11.61
CA TYR A 15 -21.09 -29.58 10.75
C TYR A 15 -19.65 -30.15 10.92
N LYS A 16 -19.51 -31.30 11.58
CA LYS A 16 -18.25 -31.93 12.00
C LYS A 16 -17.24 -32.25 10.89
N ASN A 17 -17.62 -32.23 9.62
CA ASN A 17 -16.77 -32.69 8.53
C ASN A 17 -15.64 -31.71 8.11
N SER A 18 -15.46 -30.58 8.80
CA SER A 18 -14.56 -29.51 8.34
C SER A 18 -13.51 -29.04 9.36
N ILE A 19 -13.55 -29.49 10.61
CA ILE A 19 -12.80 -28.87 11.72
C ILE A 19 -11.77 -29.84 12.30
N SER A 20 -10.52 -29.39 12.47
CA SER A 20 -9.44 -30.23 13.00
C SER A 20 -9.63 -30.53 14.50
N ILE A 21 -9.17 -31.70 14.94
CA ILE A 21 -9.31 -32.17 16.33
C ILE A 21 -8.56 -31.27 17.34
N GLU A 22 -7.47 -30.62 16.92
CA GLU A 22 -6.74 -29.64 17.74
C GLU A 22 -7.54 -28.34 17.97
N PHE A 23 -8.36 -27.93 17.00
CA PHE A 23 -9.29 -26.81 17.15
C PHE A 23 -10.38 -27.15 18.19
N LEU A 24 -10.87 -28.39 18.21
CA LEU A 24 -11.93 -28.85 19.12
C LEU A 24 -11.55 -28.72 20.62
N PHE A 25 -10.27 -28.80 20.97
CA PHE A 25 -9.83 -28.83 22.38
C PHE A 25 -9.53 -27.45 22.99
N LEU A 26 -8.99 -26.51 22.20
CA LEU A 26 -8.80 -25.12 22.65
C LEU A 26 -10.12 -24.34 22.64
N PHE A 27 -11.01 -24.71 21.71
CA PHE A 27 -12.31 -24.09 21.49
C PHE A 27 -13.37 -24.57 22.48
N THR A 28 -13.28 -25.79 23.04
CA THR A 28 -14.35 -26.32 23.91
C THR A 28 -14.52 -25.62 25.25
N HIS A 29 -13.52 -24.91 25.79
CA HIS A 29 -13.72 -24.16 27.05
C HIS A 29 -14.12 -22.70 26.80
N TYR A 30 -13.37 -21.99 25.94
CA TYR A 30 -13.68 -20.61 25.57
C TYR A 30 -14.99 -20.54 24.76
N ALA A 31 -15.13 -21.32 23.69
CA ALA A 31 -16.35 -21.28 22.88
C ALA A 31 -17.56 -21.79 23.64
N THR A 32 -17.47 -22.74 24.58
CA THR A 32 -18.68 -23.13 25.34
C THR A 32 -19.16 -22.00 26.24
N ILE A 33 -18.25 -21.29 26.93
CA ILE A 33 -18.61 -20.15 27.78
C ILE A 33 -19.09 -18.96 26.92
N THR A 34 -18.35 -18.59 25.88
CA THR A 34 -18.70 -17.49 24.98
C THR A 34 -20.00 -17.78 24.22
N VAL A 35 -20.22 -19.00 23.73
CA VAL A 35 -21.48 -19.39 23.06
C VAL A 35 -22.65 -19.38 24.03
N ILE A 36 -22.48 -19.88 25.25
CA ILE A 36 -23.55 -19.85 26.27
C ILE A 36 -23.87 -18.40 26.65
N ASN A 37 -22.86 -17.56 26.86
CA ASN A 37 -23.03 -16.14 27.17
C ASN A 37 -23.72 -15.39 26.03
N LEU A 38 -23.22 -15.53 24.79
CA LEU A 38 -23.83 -14.95 23.59
C LEU A 38 -25.27 -15.45 23.39
N LYS A 39 -25.54 -16.74 23.58
CA LYS A 39 -26.90 -17.30 23.46
C LYS A 39 -27.83 -16.72 24.54
N THR A 40 -27.34 -16.53 25.75
CA THR A 40 -28.11 -15.97 26.87
C THR A 40 -28.40 -14.48 26.65
N GLN A 41 -27.41 -13.71 26.24
CA GLN A 41 -27.56 -12.28 25.90
C GLN A 41 -28.42 -12.07 24.65
N TYR A 42 -28.26 -12.90 23.62
CA TYR A 42 -29.09 -12.82 22.42
C TYR A 42 -30.56 -13.13 22.72
N ARG A 43 -30.83 -14.11 23.60
CA ARG A 43 -32.19 -14.42 24.07
C ARG A 43 -32.79 -13.28 24.90
N SER A 44 -32.00 -12.61 25.75
CA SER A 44 -32.50 -11.50 26.56
C SER A 44 -32.86 -10.28 25.72
N ILE A 45 -32.14 -10.01 24.63
CA ILE A 45 -32.37 -8.85 23.75
C ILE A 45 -33.47 -9.12 22.71
N SER A 46 -33.51 -10.32 22.11
CA SER A 46 -34.46 -10.61 21.01
C SER A 46 -35.83 -11.14 21.47
N GLY A 47 -36.01 -11.49 22.75
CA GLY A 47 -37.24 -12.05 23.32
C GLY A 47 -37.59 -13.48 22.84
N THR A 48 -37.20 -13.83 21.61
CA THR A 48 -37.23 -15.17 20.97
C THR A 48 -36.17 -15.21 19.87
N LEU A 49 -35.49 -16.34 19.66
CA LEU A 49 -34.53 -16.55 18.55
C LEU A 49 -35.25 -16.43 17.18
N SER A 50 -35.43 -15.20 16.68
CA SER A 50 -36.25 -14.96 15.48
C SER A 50 -35.56 -15.33 14.17
N ASP A 51 -34.23 -15.39 14.12
CA ASP A 51 -33.50 -15.88 12.94
C ASP A 51 -32.23 -16.66 13.36
N PRO A 52 -32.15 -17.98 13.10
CA PRO A 52 -30.98 -18.78 13.45
C PRO A 52 -29.72 -18.35 12.70
N ARG A 53 -29.84 -17.73 11.52
CA ARG A 53 -28.71 -17.25 10.72
C ARG A 53 -28.03 -16.06 11.37
N LYS A 54 -28.81 -15.17 12.01
CA LYS A 54 -28.27 -14.02 12.75
C LYS A 54 -27.43 -14.48 13.94
N PHE A 55 -27.90 -15.48 14.68
CA PHE A 55 -27.11 -16.07 15.78
C PHE A 55 -25.84 -16.76 15.26
N GLN A 56 -25.93 -17.47 14.13
CA GLN A 56 -24.76 -18.08 13.50
C GLN A 56 -23.72 -17.03 13.06
N LEU A 57 -24.15 -15.87 12.56
CA LEU A 57 -23.24 -14.76 12.25
C LEU A 57 -22.53 -14.23 13.49
N LEU A 58 -23.23 -14.05 14.61
CA LEU A 58 -22.61 -13.65 15.89
C LEU A 58 -21.55 -14.65 16.35
N LEU A 59 -21.81 -15.95 16.18
CA LEU A 59 -20.83 -16.98 16.46
C LEU A 59 -19.62 -16.87 15.55
N GLU A 60 -19.81 -16.73 14.24
CA GLU A 60 -18.70 -16.57 13.29
C GLU A 60 -17.87 -15.32 13.61
N PHE A 61 -18.48 -14.18 13.96
CA PHE A 61 -17.75 -12.97 14.35
C PHE A 61 -16.92 -13.17 15.62
N SER A 62 -17.49 -13.77 16.67
CA SER A 62 -16.76 -14.08 17.90
C SER A 62 -15.57 -15.03 17.65
N CYS A 63 -15.76 -16.03 16.78
CA CYS A 63 -14.69 -16.94 16.39
C CYS A 63 -13.58 -16.20 15.65
N ILE A 64 -13.94 -15.37 14.67
CA ILE A 64 -12.99 -14.59 13.87
C ILE A 64 -12.20 -13.64 14.77
N GLN A 65 -12.86 -12.89 15.66
CA GLN A 65 -12.24 -11.98 16.63
C GLN A 65 -11.17 -12.72 17.44
N TYR A 66 -11.54 -13.84 18.08
CA TYR A 66 -10.63 -14.62 18.89
C TYR A 66 -9.45 -15.17 18.08
N LEU A 67 -9.71 -15.73 16.90
CA LEU A 67 -8.68 -16.37 16.07
C LEU A 67 -7.72 -15.36 15.45
N ALA A 68 -8.22 -14.20 15.01
CA ALA A 68 -7.41 -13.09 14.52
C ALA A 68 -6.53 -12.54 15.64
N TYR A 69 -7.09 -12.31 16.83
CA TYR A 69 -6.35 -11.82 17.99
C TYR A 69 -5.27 -12.83 18.45
N ALA A 70 -5.65 -14.09 18.67
CA ALA A 70 -4.74 -15.12 19.19
C ALA A 70 -3.60 -15.45 18.23
N ASN A 71 -3.81 -15.30 16.92
CA ASN A 71 -2.82 -15.61 15.88
C ASN A 71 -2.24 -14.38 15.19
N ARG A 72 -2.34 -13.19 15.80
CA ARG A 72 -1.92 -11.92 15.20
C ARG A 72 -0.46 -11.90 14.74
N GLN A 73 0.42 -12.61 15.44
CA GLN A 73 1.84 -12.73 15.06
C GLN A 73 2.12 -13.81 13.99
N GLN A 74 1.12 -14.60 13.62
CA GLN A 74 1.25 -15.75 12.72
C GLN A 74 0.11 -15.75 11.69
N PRO A 75 0.12 -14.83 10.71
CA PRO A 75 -1.01 -14.58 9.82
C PRO A 75 -1.42 -15.78 8.96
N GLU A 76 -0.48 -16.67 8.62
CA GLU A 76 -0.78 -17.91 7.89
C GLU A 76 -1.57 -18.92 8.75
N ARG A 77 -1.34 -18.95 10.08
CA ARG A 77 -2.15 -19.75 11.01
C ARG A 77 -3.52 -19.12 11.22
N ALA A 78 -3.56 -17.80 11.43
CA ALA A 78 -4.79 -17.04 11.51
C ALA A 78 -5.69 -17.33 10.31
N SER A 79 -5.14 -17.26 9.10
CA SER A 79 -5.88 -17.50 7.87
C SER A 79 -6.47 -18.91 7.79
N LYS A 80 -5.69 -19.96 8.10
CA LYS A 80 -6.21 -21.34 8.09
C LYS A 80 -7.36 -21.51 9.09
N SER A 81 -7.20 -20.98 10.30
CA SER A 81 -8.20 -21.10 11.35
C SER A 81 -9.47 -20.30 11.07
N VAL A 82 -9.33 -19.03 10.65
CA VAL A 82 -10.46 -18.14 10.31
C VAL A 82 -11.26 -18.69 9.14
N VAL A 83 -10.60 -19.19 8.09
CA VAL A 83 -11.29 -19.80 6.95
C VAL A 83 -12.04 -21.07 7.37
N ALA A 84 -11.46 -21.89 8.26
CA ALA A 84 -12.11 -23.12 8.73
C ALA A 84 -13.33 -22.85 9.62
N SER A 85 -13.38 -21.73 10.34
CA SER A 85 -14.49 -21.36 11.21
C SER A 85 -15.60 -20.54 10.53
N SER A 86 -15.41 -20.13 9.28
CA SER A 86 -16.32 -19.22 8.58
C SER A 86 -17.13 -19.96 7.52
N HIS A 87 -18.45 -20.10 7.72
CA HIS A 87 -19.33 -20.81 6.80
C HIS A 87 -20.25 -19.85 6.04
N LEU A 88 -21.06 -19.07 6.74
CA LEU A 88 -21.96 -18.08 6.14
C LEU A 88 -21.14 -16.94 5.52
N LEU A 89 -20.12 -16.47 6.22
CA LEU A 89 -19.28 -15.37 5.73
C LEU A 89 -18.43 -15.77 4.51
N SER A 90 -18.19 -17.07 4.32
CA SER A 90 -17.50 -17.60 3.13
C SER A 90 -18.44 -17.80 1.93
N ASN A 91 -19.75 -17.62 2.08
CA ASN A 91 -20.74 -17.83 1.03
C ASN A 91 -21.12 -16.50 0.35
N GLN A 92 -20.60 -16.28 -0.86
CA GLN A 92 -20.84 -15.04 -1.61
C GLN A 92 -22.32 -14.78 -1.92
N ASN A 93 -23.12 -15.82 -2.19
CA ASN A 93 -24.55 -15.64 -2.49
C ASN A 93 -25.28 -15.14 -1.26
N PHE A 94 -25.00 -15.75 -0.09
CA PHE A 94 -25.54 -15.30 1.18
C PHE A 94 -25.19 -13.82 1.46
N LEU A 95 -23.93 -13.42 1.26
CA LEU A 95 -23.52 -12.03 1.47
C LEU A 95 -24.25 -11.04 0.54
N ARG A 96 -24.53 -11.43 -0.70
CA ARG A 96 -25.25 -10.58 -1.65
C ARG A 96 -26.72 -10.43 -1.30
N ASP A 97 -27.36 -11.54 -0.95
CA ASP A 97 -28.80 -11.59 -0.71
C ASP A 97 -29.18 -11.05 0.68
N GLU A 98 -28.31 -11.25 1.68
CA GLU A 98 -28.59 -10.96 3.10
C GLU A 98 -27.63 -9.90 3.68
N SER A 99 -27.12 -8.99 2.84
CA SER A 99 -26.13 -7.98 3.26
C SER A 99 -26.56 -7.11 4.46
N GLY A 100 -27.85 -6.78 4.55
CA GLY A 100 -28.41 -6.04 5.69
C GLY A 100 -28.41 -6.84 6.99
N MET A 101 -28.57 -8.18 6.92
CA MET A 101 -28.49 -9.06 8.08
C MET A 101 -27.07 -9.13 8.63
N VAL A 102 -26.07 -9.18 7.74
CA VAL A 102 -24.65 -9.20 8.12
C VAL A 102 -24.30 -7.96 8.93
N VAL A 103 -24.69 -6.78 8.45
CA VAL A 103 -24.44 -5.52 9.14
C VAL A 103 -25.23 -5.42 10.44
N ALA A 104 -26.53 -5.74 10.44
CA ALA A 104 -27.34 -5.75 11.66
C ALA A 104 -26.89 -6.80 12.70
N ALA A 105 -26.12 -7.81 12.29
CA ALA A 105 -25.47 -8.75 13.19
C ALA A 105 -24.13 -8.20 13.72
N LEU A 106 -23.37 -7.46 12.91
CA LEU A 106 -22.16 -6.75 13.35
C LEU A 106 -22.49 -5.66 14.38
N ASP A 107 -23.53 -4.86 14.15
CA ASP A 107 -23.97 -3.82 15.11
C ASP A 107 -24.36 -4.45 16.44
N LEU A 108 -25.15 -5.54 16.38
CA LEU A 108 -25.54 -6.27 17.58
C LEU A 108 -24.34 -6.92 18.27
N PHE A 109 -23.36 -7.40 17.51
CA PHE A 109 -22.13 -7.95 18.07
C PHE A 109 -21.35 -6.87 18.85
N ASP A 110 -21.22 -5.67 18.28
CA ASP A 110 -20.55 -4.54 18.94
C ASP A 110 -21.29 -4.11 20.22
N ASP A 111 -22.62 -4.04 20.18
CA ASP A 111 -23.47 -3.76 21.36
C ASP A 111 -23.29 -4.81 22.48
N LEU A 112 -23.15 -6.08 22.11
CA LEU A 112 -22.95 -7.19 23.06
C LEU A 112 -21.57 -7.12 23.70
N GLU A 113 -20.53 -6.88 22.91
CA GLU A 113 -19.15 -6.72 23.40
C GLU A 113 -19.00 -5.46 24.28
N ALA A 114 -19.75 -4.39 24.00
CA ALA A 114 -19.74 -3.18 24.80
C ALA A 114 -20.27 -3.39 26.24
N GLN A 115 -21.20 -4.34 26.41
CA GLN A 115 -21.82 -4.67 27.70
C GLN A 115 -20.94 -5.55 28.59
N ASP A 116 -19.98 -6.29 28.03
CA ASP A 116 -19.07 -7.13 28.80
C ASP A 116 -17.82 -6.34 29.23
N VAL A 117 -17.80 -5.93 30.50
CA VAL A 117 -16.75 -5.06 31.07
C VAL A 117 -15.49 -5.86 31.45
N ASN A 118 -15.58 -7.18 31.62
CA ASN A 118 -14.54 -7.96 32.30
C ASN A 118 -13.62 -8.76 31.34
N GLU A 119 -14.03 -9.02 30.10
CA GLU A 119 -13.26 -9.82 29.13
C GLU A 119 -13.23 -9.18 27.73
N ARG A 120 -12.90 -7.89 27.64
CA ARG A 120 -12.73 -7.21 26.34
C ARG A 120 -11.53 -7.77 25.57
N LEU A 121 -11.73 -8.88 24.87
CA LEU A 121 -10.76 -9.44 23.91
C LEU A 121 -10.72 -8.68 22.57
N GLY A 122 -11.65 -7.75 22.36
CA GLY A 122 -11.37 -6.53 21.61
C GLY A 122 -12.37 -6.20 20.53
N ASN A 123 -12.79 -4.93 20.54
CA ASN A 123 -13.18 -4.06 19.43
C ASN A 123 -13.43 -4.75 18.07
N ILE A 124 -14.53 -4.39 17.40
CA ILE A 124 -14.90 -4.81 16.02
C ILE A 124 -13.72 -4.81 15.03
N GLN A 125 -12.69 -4.00 15.31
CA GLN A 125 -11.34 -4.12 14.78
C GLN A 125 -10.83 -5.55 14.48
N HIS A 126 -10.85 -6.48 15.45
CA HIS A 126 -10.29 -7.82 15.23
C HIS A 126 -11.15 -8.69 14.31
N VAL A 127 -12.47 -8.42 14.26
CA VAL A 127 -13.36 -9.05 13.28
C VAL A 127 -12.99 -8.57 11.87
N LEU A 128 -12.80 -7.25 11.70
CA LEU A 128 -12.41 -6.64 10.43
C LEU A 128 -11.01 -7.09 9.96
N GLU A 129 -10.05 -7.20 10.89
CA GLU A 129 -8.73 -7.79 10.63
C GLU A 129 -8.86 -9.24 10.14
N GLY A 130 -9.72 -10.04 10.80
CA GLY A 130 -9.98 -11.40 10.40
C GLY A 130 -10.61 -11.54 9.00
N PHE A 131 -11.46 -10.58 8.59
CA PHE A 131 -12.04 -10.58 7.24
C PHE A 131 -11.00 -10.54 6.13
N VAL A 132 -9.82 -9.94 6.37
CA VAL A 132 -8.71 -9.92 5.39
C VAL A 132 -8.36 -11.33 4.92
N HIS A 133 -8.47 -12.33 5.80
CA HIS A 133 -8.13 -13.72 5.50
C HIS A 133 -9.19 -14.47 4.69
N LEU A 134 -10.41 -13.93 4.53
CA LEU A 134 -11.50 -14.59 3.84
C LEU A 134 -11.42 -14.39 2.31
N SER A 135 -11.89 -15.38 1.56
CA SER A 135 -12.00 -15.28 0.10
C SER A 135 -13.08 -14.28 -0.33
N THR A 136 -14.07 -14.04 0.53
CA THR A 136 -15.22 -13.16 0.33
C THR A 136 -15.02 -11.74 0.88
N ARG A 137 -13.81 -11.42 1.34
CA ARG A 137 -13.44 -10.14 2.00
C ARG A 137 -13.98 -8.88 1.31
N CYS A 138 -13.91 -8.79 -0.02
CA CYS A 138 -14.39 -7.63 -0.76
C CYS A 138 -15.92 -7.50 -0.70
N GLU A 139 -16.64 -8.62 -0.69
CA GLU A 139 -18.10 -8.61 -0.54
C GLU A 139 -18.52 -8.23 0.88
N LEU A 140 -17.78 -8.68 1.90
CA LEU A 140 -18.03 -8.29 3.30
C LEU A 140 -17.92 -6.78 3.50
N VAL A 141 -16.81 -6.18 3.07
CA VAL A 141 -16.62 -4.73 3.22
C VAL A 141 -17.56 -3.91 2.34
N ARG A 142 -18.01 -4.46 1.22
CA ARG A 142 -19.08 -3.88 0.40
C ARG A 142 -20.42 -3.88 1.13
N CYS A 143 -20.76 -4.96 1.86
CA CYS A 143 -21.97 -5.01 2.68
C CYS A 143 -21.95 -3.92 3.75
N ILE A 144 -20.82 -3.77 4.45
CA ILE A 144 -20.61 -2.71 5.47
C ILE A 144 -20.75 -1.34 4.82
N ALA A 145 -20.02 -1.09 3.73
CA ALA A 145 -20.04 0.21 3.05
C ALA A 145 -21.43 0.60 2.54
N ARG A 146 -22.26 -0.35 2.09
CA ARG A 146 -23.61 -0.05 1.57
C ARG A 146 -24.64 0.18 2.67
N ASN A 147 -24.65 -0.67 3.69
CA ASN A 147 -25.76 -0.72 4.66
C ASN A 147 -25.48 0.10 5.92
N ASP A 148 -24.22 0.44 6.21
CA ASP A 148 -23.88 1.28 7.36
C ASP A 148 -22.91 2.40 6.95
N PRO A 149 -23.46 3.57 6.57
CA PRO A 149 -22.64 4.66 6.11
C PRO A 149 -21.96 5.47 7.20
N LEU A 150 -22.41 5.37 8.44
CA LEU A 150 -21.85 6.12 9.56
C LEU A 150 -20.55 5.47 10.04
N ASN A 151 -20.50 4.13 10.04
CA ASN A 151 -19.32 3.39 10.50
C ASN A 151 -18.27 3.18 9.40
N PHE A 152 -18.46 3.75 8.19
CA PHE A 152 -17.48 3.64 7.09
C PHE A 152 -16.08 4.10 7.51
N THR A 153 -15.98 5.29 8.10
CA THR A 153 -14.69 5.89 8.46
C THR A 153 -14.01 5.08 9.55
N GLU A 154 -14.78 4.60 10.52
CA GLU A 154 -14.29 3.76 11.61
C GLU A 154 -13.80 2.41 11.11
N ALA A 155 -14.55 1.75 10.22
CA ALA A 155 -14.13 0.51 9.60
C ALA A 155 -12.83 0.67 8.79
N ILE A 156 -12.66 1.79 8.08
CA ILE A 156 -11.39 2.12 7.41
C ILE A 156 -10.26 2.26 8.42
N ASP A 157 -10.47 2.97 9.53
CA ASP A 157 -9.45 3.18 10.56
C ASP A 157 -9.01 1.87 11.21
N HIS A 158 -9.97 1.00 11.54
CA HIS A 158 -9.70 -0.34 12.07
C HIS A 158 -8.90 -1.20 11.09
N LEU A 159 -9.25 -1.17 9.80
CA LEU A 159 -8.53 -1.87 8.74
C LEU A 159 -7.10 -1.31 8.58
N LEU A 160 -6.90 0.01 8.60
CA LEU A 160 -5.58 0.62 8.49
C LEU A 160 -4.67 0.25 9.67
N GLN A 161 -5.21 0.17 10.88
CA GLN A 161 -4.44 -0.25 12.06
C GLN A 161 -3.93 -1.69 11.96
N SER A 162 -4.61 -2.56 11.21
CA SER A 162 -4.15 -3.94 10.99
C SER A 162 -2.94 -4.04 10.04
N ALA A 163 -2.68 -3.02 9.21
CA ALA A 163 -1.72 -3.09 8.12
C ALA A 163 -0.28 -3.47 8.56
N HIS A 164 0.14 -3.01 9.74
CA HIS A 164 1.49 -3.26 10.27
C HIS A 164 1.72 -4.71 10.72
N CYS A 165 0.66 -5.48 10.99
CA CYS A 165 0.74 -6.85 11.51
C CYS A 165 0.61 -7.90 10.39
N LEU A 166 0.30 -7.48 9.17
CA LEU A 166 0.04 -8.38 8.05
C LEU A 166 1.30 -8.67 7.23
N SER A 167 1.42 -9.91 6.73
CA SER A 167 2.44 -10.24 5.73
C SER A 167 2.13 -9.56 4.40
N THR A 168 3.11 -9.49 3.49
CA THR A 168 2.95 -8.88 2.15
C THR A 168 1.73 -9.39 1.40
N ARG A 169 1.41 -10.69 1.50
CA ARG A 169 0.24 -11.30 0.86
C ARG A 169 -1.08 -10.71 1.39
N TYR A 170 -1.23 -10.63 2.71
CA TYR A 170 -2.46 -10.12 3.34
C TYR A 170 -2.53 -8.59 3.27
N SER A 171 -1.40 -7.90 3.14
CA SER A 171 -1.33 -6.46 2.85
C SER A 171 -1.96 -6.11 1.49
N ILE A 172 -1.74 -6.95 0.46
CA ILE A 172 -2.42 -6.81 -0.84
C ILE A 172 -3.94 -7.00 -0.68
N GLN A 173 -4.36 -8.00 0.09
CA GLN A 173 -5.78 -8.26 0.34
C GLN A 173 -6.47 -7.12 1.10
N LEU A 174 -5.79 -6.54 2.09
CA LEU A 174 -6.23 -5.33 2.78
C LEU A 174 -6.37 -4.15 1.80
N SER A 175 -5.39 -3.98 0.92
CA SER A 175 -5.41 -2.95 -0.13
C SER A 175 -6.63 -3.10 -1.07
N GLU A 176 -7.00 -4.33 -1.45
CA GLU A 176 -8.21 -4.61 -2.22
C GLU A 176 -9.50 -4.29 -1.46
N MET A 177 -9.56 -4.62 -0.17
CA MET A 177 -10.72 -4.32 0.68
C MET A 177 -10.96 -2.82 0.80
N ILE A 178 -9.92 -2.06 1.16
CA ILE A 178 -10.04 -0.60 1.32
C ILE A 178 -10.41 0.04 -0.03
N TYR A 179 -9.80 -0.41 -1.12
CA TYR A 179 -10.18 0.06 -2.46
C TYR A 179 -11.66 -0.21 -2.76
N THR A 180 -12.15 -1.42 -2.47
CA THR A 180 -13.55 -1.80 -2.66
C THR A 180 -14.49 -0.92 -1.84
N MET A 181 -14.15 -0.62 -0.58
CA MET A 181 -14.92 0.29 0.25
C MET A 181 -15.00 1.68 -0.36
N VAL A 182 -13.88 2.20 -0.87
CA VAL A 182 -13.83 3.51 -1.54
C VAL A 182 -14.62 3.51 -2.84
N GLU A 183 -14.61 2.43 -3.62
CA GLU A 183 -15.46 2.32 -4.82
C GLU A 183 -16.95 2.42 -4.49
N GLU A 184 -17.38 1.85 -3.36
CA GLU A 184 -18.77 1.98 -2.89
C GLU A 184 -19.10 3.38 -2.37
N LYS A 185 -18.11 4.12 -1.85
CA LYS A 185 -18.26 5.52 -1.42
C LYS A 185 -17.14 6.44 -1.91
N PRO A 186 -17.21 6.87 -3.18
CA PRO A 186 -16.16 7.65 -3.83
C PRO A 186 -15.79 8.95 -3.11
N ARG A 187 -16.78 9.59 -2.46
CA ARG A 187 -16.59 10.85 -1.71
C ARG A 187 -15.52 10.78 -0.61
N TYR A 188 -15.20 9.59 -0.10
CA TYR A 188 -14.17 9.41 0.93
C TYR A 188 -12.77 9.15 0.36
N ALA A 189 -12.60 8.98 -0.96
CA ALA A 189 -11.33 8.61 -1.58
C ALA A 189 -10.18 9.54 -1.16
N ALA A 190 -10.41 10.86 -1.18
CA ALA A 190 -9.41 11.84 -0.78
C ALA A 190 -9.03 11.73 0.71
N THR A 191 -10.01 11.49 1.58
CA THR A 191 -9.80 11.32 3.04
C THR A 191 -9.03 10.05 3.33
N VAL A 192 -9.42 8.93 2.72
CA VAL A 192 -8.73 7.63 2.89
C VAL A 192 -7.31 7.71 2.35
N ARG A 193 -7.10 8.36 1.20
CA ARG A 193 -5.77 8.60 0.64
C ARG A 193 -4.91 9.44 1.59
N PHE A 194 -5.46 10.52 2.16
CA PHE A 194 -4.72 11.35 3.12
C PHE A 194 -4.25 10.53 4.33
N LYS A 195 -5.13 9.71 4.91
CA LYS A 195 -4.77 8.80 6.02
C LYS A 195 -3.67 7.82 5.64
N LEU A 196 -3.76 7.22 4.46
CA LEU A 196 -2.73 6.30 3.95
C LEU A 196 -1.37 6.98 3.77
N VAL A 197 -1.35 8.21 3.27
CA VAL A 197 -0.12 9.02 3.11
C VAL A 197 0.46 9.39 4.46
N GLU A 198 -0.37 9.88 5.39
CA GLU A 198 0.04 10.27 6.75
C GLU A 198 0.65 9.08 7.50
N MET A 199 0.03 7.91 7.40
CA MET A 199 0.49 6.67 8.03
C MET A 199 1.62 5.98 7.26
N GLN A 200 1.96 6.44 6.04
CA GLN A 200 2.93 5.82 5.13
C GLN A 200 2.62 4.34 4.82
N LEU A 201 1.33 4.03 4.64
CA LEU A 201 0.81 2.68 4.43
C LEU A 201 0.32 2.48 2.98
N LEU A 202 0.40 1.23 2.51
CA LEU A 202 -0.19 0.74 1.25
C LEU A 202 -0.02 1.73 0.07
N PRO A 203 1.21 2.02 -0.34
CA PRO A 203 1.48 3.07 -1.32
C PRO A 203 0.88 2.77 -2.72
N ASP A 204 0.73 1.49 -3.07
CA ASP A 204 0.02 1.06 -4.28
C ASP A 204 -1.47 1.45 -4.24
N LEU A 205 -2.07 1.50 -3.05
CA LEU A 205 -3.44 1.95 -2.87
C LEU A 205 -3.56 3.47 -2.98
N VAL A 206 -2.63 4.22 -2.35
CA VAL A 206 -2.54 5.69 -2.48
C VAL A 206 -2.54 6.09 -3.95
N THR A 207 -1.75 5.37 -4.74
CA THR A 207 -1.65 5.50 -6.20
C THR A 207 -3.02 5.30 -6.88
N ARG A 208 -3.66 4.15 -6.67
CA ARG A 208 -4.97 3.85 -7.26
C ARG A 208 -6.03 4.89 -6.87
N LEU A 209 -6.04 5.32 -5.61
CA LEU A 209 -6.96 6.33 -5.12
C LEU A 209 -6.68 7.72 -5.68
N THR A 210 -5.43 8.04 -6.02
CA THR A 210 -5.08 9.34 -6.63
C THR A 210 -5.70 9.48 -8.02
N VAL A 211 -5.70 8.41 -8.82
CA VAL A 211 -6.43 8.38 -10.11
C VAL A 211 -7.94 8.49 -9.88
N TYR A 212 -8.44 7.82 -8.84
CA TYR A 212 -9.86 7.80 -8.50
C TYR A 212 -10.39 9.15 -7.98
N CYS A 213 -9.55 9.96 -7.34
CA CYS A 213 -9.91 11.30 -6.86
C CYS A 213 -10.02 12.35 -7.99
N GLU A 214 -9.80 11.97 -9.25
CA GLU A 214 -9.70 12.90 -10.38
C GLU A 214 -8.73 14.07 -10.09
N ASP A 215 -7.68 13.80 -9.29
CA ASP A 215 -6.59 14.71 -9.01
C ASP A 215 -5.67 14.87 -10.25
N GLU A 216 -6.27 14.94 -11.44
CA GLU A 216 -5.60 15.39 -12.66
C GLU A 216 -4.92 16.73 -12.40
N HIS A 217 -5.46 17.60 -11.55
CA HIS A 217 -4.81 18.86 -11.20
C HIS A 217 -3.56 18.68 -10.36
N LEU A 218 -3.46 17.75 -9.39
CA LEU A 218 -2.21 17.55 -8.62
C LEU A 218 -1.13 16.82 -9.44
N VAL A 219 -1.55 15.87 -10.29
CA VAL A 219 -0.64 15.19 -11.24
C VAL A 219 -0.22 16.15 -12.36
N SER A 220 -1.15 16.95 -12.88
CA SER A 220 -0.90 18.00 -13.86
C SER A 220 -0.11 19.14 -13.24
N ASP A 221 -0.34 19.55 -12.00
CA ASP A 221 0.40 20.60 -11.29
C ASP A 221 1.81 20.13 -10.96
N ALA A 222 1.99 18.86 -10.55
CA ALA A 222 3.32 18.28 -10.41
C ALA A 222 4.05 18.18 -11.77
N LEU A 223 3.35 17.77 -12.83
CA LEU A 223 3.86 17.77 -14.21
C LEU A 223 4.06 19.20 -14.76
N VAL A 224 3.29 20.19 -14.33
CA VAL A 224 3.34 21.59 -14.75
C VAL A 224 4.44 22.31 -13.99
N VAL A 225 4.66 22.02 -12.71
CA VAL A 225 5.84 22.46 -11.95
C VAL A 225 7.09 21.85 -12.58
N TYR A 226 7.09 20.54 -12.85
CA TYR A 226 8.19 19.89 -13.58
C TYR A 226 8.41 20.48 -14.99
N ARG A 227 7.33 20.73 -15.76
CA ARG A 227 7.38 21.37 -17.08
C ARG A 227 7.69 22.86 -17.02
N ALA A 228 7.37 23.56 -15.95
CA ALA A 228 7.67 24.98 -15.75
C ALA A 228 9.15 25.13 -15.40
N VAL A 229 9.70 24.26 -14.56
CA VAL A 229 11.14 24.15 -14.33
C VAL A 229 11.87 23.77 -15.63
N SER A 230 11.32 22.85 -16.44
CA SER A 230 11.93 22.49 -17.74
C SER A 230 11.84 23.62 -18.78
N LYS A 231 10.74 24.38 -18.83
CA LYS A 231 10.57 25.56 -19.69
C LYS A 231 11.43 26.75 -19.24
N GLN A 232 11.63 26.95 -17.93
CA GLN A 232 12.51 27.99 -17.42
C GLN A 232 14.00 27.71 -17.70
N GLN A 233 14.43 26.45 -17.70
CA GLN A 233 15.83 26.10 -18.00
C GLN A 233 16.14 25.95 -19.51
N THR A 234 15.16 25.57 -20.35
CA THR A 234 15.33 25.59 -21.81
C THR A 234 15.49 27.00 -22.40
N SER A 235 15.14 28.03 -21.62
CA SER A 235 15.42 29.45 -21.95
C SER A 235 16.92 29.78 -21.97
N PHE A 236 17.76 28.98 -21.32
CA PHE A 236 19.23 29.11 -21.35
C PHE A 236 19.89 28.29 -22.46
N CYS A 237 19.21 27.30 -23.05
CA CYS A 237 19.76 26.44 -24.11
C CYS A 237 19.52 26.96 -25.54
N ASN A 238 18.75 28.04 -25.73
CA ASN A 238 18.65 28.72 -27.02
C ASN A 238 19.72 29.81 -27.16
N HIS A 239 20.99 29.38 -27.22
CA HIS A 239 22.08 30.15 -27.82
C HIS A 239 22.61 29.39 -29.02
N GLN A 240 21.80 29.25 -30.07
CA GLN A 240 22.23 29.15 -31.47
C GLN A 240 21.02 29.07 -32.40
N LYS A 241 20.46 30.25 -32.73
CA LYS A 241 19.95 30.61 -34.07
C LYS A 241 19.47 32.08 -34.04
N PRO A 242 19.95 32.95 -34.96
CA PRO A 242 19.56 34.35 -35.00
C PRO A 242 18.23 34.50 -35.76
N GLY A 243 17.33 35.30 -35.22
CA GLY A 243 16.13 35.77 -35.92
C GLY A 243 14.84 35.21 -35.34
N VAL A 244 14.25 35.95 -34.40
CA VAL A 244 12.93 36.61 -34.51
C VAL A 244 12.77 37.43 -33.22
N ARG A 245 12.57 38.74 -33.40
CA ARG A 245 12.24 39.69 -32.32
C ARG A 245 10.75 39.60 -32.00
N GLN A 246 10.41 39.52 -30.72
CA GLN A 246 9.18 39.94 -30.00
C GLN A 246 9.03 39.01 -28.77
N ASP A 247 8.96 39.40 -27.50
CA ASP A 247 8.89 40.69 -26.82
C ASP A 247 9.71 40.62 -25.52
N SER A 248 10.72 41.50 -25.44
CA SER A 248 11.66 41.58 -24.33
C SER A 248 11.15 42.56 -23.27
N LYS A 249 10.32 42.10 -22.30
CA LYS A 249 10.03 42.90 -21.09
C LYS A 249 9.89 42.15 -19.75
N ILE A 250 10.18 40.85 -19.64
CA ILE A 250 10.08 40.15 -18.34
C ILE A 250 11.38 39.42 -17.89
N ILE A 251 12.39 39.25 -18.75
CA ILE A 251 13.54 38.38 -18.44
C ILE A 251 14.76 39.19 -18.02
N LYS A 252 14.68 39.78 -16.82
CA LYS A 252 15.83 40.15 -15.97
C LYS A 252 15.44 39.97 -14.49
N GLY A 253 14.86 38.81 -14.17
CA GLY A 253 14.69 38.36 -12.80
C GLY A 253 15.47 37.08 -12.61
N ASP A 254 16.47 37.11 -11.73
CA ASP A 254 17.01 35.91 -11.07
C ASP A 254 15.85 35.17 -10.41
N VAL A 255 15.25 34.20 -11.10
CA VAL A 255 14.33 33.26 -10.46
C VAL A 255 15.21 32.15 -9.89
N GLN A 256 15.62 32.32 -8.63
CA GLN A 256 16.19 31.24 -7.85
C GLN A 256 15.14 30.13 -7.77
N VAL A 257 15.32 29.06 -8.56
CA VAL A 257 14.47 27.87 -8.47
C VAL A 257 14.56 27.35 -7.04
N ASN A 258 13.42 27.31 -6.34
CA ASN A 258 13.37 26.81 -4.98
C ASN A 258 13.78 25.32 -5.00
N GLN A 259 14.94 25.05 -4.42
CA GLN A 259 15.57 23.74 -4.41
C GLN A 259 14.69 22.69 -3.71
N VAL A 260 13.89 23.12 -2.73
CA VAL A 260 12.94 22.28 -2.02
C VAL A 260 11.79 21.86 -2.93
N GLU A 261 11.24 22.80 -3.70
CA GLU A 261 10.17 22.52 -4.67
C GLU A 261 10.63 21.56 -5.76
N LEU A 262 11.86 21.75 -6.26
CA LEU A 262 12.43 20.86 -7.26
C LEU A 262 12.65 19.43 -6.71
N ALA A 263 13.17 19.31 -5.48
CA ALA A 263 13.35 18.02 -4.83
C ALA A 263 12.00 17.31 -4.61
N MET A 264 10.97 18.06 -4.19
CA MET A 264 9.60 17.53 -4.05
C MET A 264 9.03 17.09 -5.40
N ALA A 265 9.20 17.89 -6.45
CA ALA A 265 8.73 17.55 -7.79
C ALA A 265 9.38 16.25 -8.30
N ILE A 266 10.70 16.09 -8.14
CA ILE A 266 11.41 14.86 -8.56
C ILE A 266 10.91 13.65 -7.76
N ARG A 267 10.70 13.80 -6.44
CA ARG A 267 10.15 12.72 -5.60
C ARG A 267 8.75 12.31 -6.06
N VAL A 268 7.88 13.28 -6.36
CA VAL A 268 6.54 13.01 -6.90
C VAL A 268 6.63 12.30 -8.25
N VAL A 269 7.46 12.79 -9.19
CA VAL A 269 7.66 12.14 -10.49
C VAL A 269 8.20 10.71 -10.34
N ALA A 270 9.13 10.46 -9.41
CA ALA A 270 9.63 9.12 -9.12
C ALA A 270 8.52 8.19 -8.62
N GLY A 271 7.63 8.69 -7.76
CA GLY A 271 6.43 7.97 -7.36
C GLY A 271 5.51 7.69 -8.53
N LEU A 272 5.25 8.70 -9.36
CA LEU A 272 4.38 8.55 -10.52
C LEU A 272 4.91 7.50 -11.51
N VAL A 273 6.20 7.56 -11.85
CA VAL A 273 6.83 6.61 -12.77
C VAL A 273 6.86 5.20 -12.16
N GLY A 274 7.23 5.08 -10.88
CA GLY A 274 7.29 3.78 -10.23
C GLY A 274 5.93 3.12 -10.12
N PHE A 275 4.95 3.78 -9.51
CA PHE A 275 3.64 3.17 -9.24
C PHE A 275 2.74 3.03 -10.47
N PHE A 276 2.75 4.01 -11.39
CA PHE A 276 1.88 3.99 -12.57
C PHE A 276 2.57 3.47 -13.83
N GLY A 277 3.88 3.16 -13.77
CA GLY A 277 4.65 2.72 -14.93
C GLY A 277 4.71 3.77 -16.05
N LEU A 278 4.53 5.05 -15.73
CA LEU A 278 4.62 6.14 -16.70
C LEU A 278 6.02 6.17 -17.31
N GLN A 279 6.11 6.27 -18.62
CA GLN A 279 7.41 6.39 -19.29
C GLN A 279 7.78 7.87 -19.44
N LEU A 280 8.97 8.23 -18.96
CA LEU A 280 9.55 9.53 -19.24
C LEU A 280 9.76 9.68 -20.75
N SER A 281 9.35 10.82 -21.30
CA SER A 281 9.65 11.20 -22.67
C SER A 281 11.13 11.57 -22.82
N GLU A 282 11.64 11.60 -24.05
CA GLU A 282 13.06 11.87 -24.32
C GLU A 282 13.51 13.24 -23.77
N ALA A 283 12.66 14.26 -23.88
CA ALA A 283 12.92 15.60 -23.35
C ALA A 283 13.03 15.62 -21.82
N GLU A 284 12.26 14.77 -21.13
CA GLU A 284 12.27 14.67 -19.67
C GLU A 284 13.50 13.89 -19.19
N VAL A 285 13.95 12.90 -19.97
CA VAL A 285 15.23 12.22 -19.73
C VAL A 285 16.42 13.16 -19.94
N ASP A 286 16.40 13.99 -21.01
CA ASP A 286 17.40 15.04 -21.22
C ASP A 286 17.49 16.00 -20.04
N MET A 287 16.34 16.41 -19.52
CA MET A 287 16.27 17.28 -18.35
C MET A 287 16.89 16.63 -17.11
N CYS A 288 16.60 15.34 -16.85
CA CYS A 288 17.21 14.60 -15.74
C CYS A 288 18.73 14.55 -15.86
N PHE A 289 19.26 14.27 -17.05
CA PHE A 289 20.70 14.26 -17.29
C PHE A 289 21.32 15.65 -17.15
N TYR A 290 20.67 16.68 -17.70
CA TYR A 290 21.13 18.06 -17.54
C TYR A 290 21.22 18.44 -16.06
N LEU A 291 20.15 18.21 -15.29
CA LEU A 291 20.11 18.51 -13.86
C LEU A 291 21.21 17.78 -13.09
N LEU A 292 21.47 16.50 -13.39
CA LEU A 292 22.56 15.75 -12.79
C LEU A 292 23.95 16.32 -13.10
N ARG A 293 24.15 16.93 -14.27
CA ARG A 293 25.45 17.52 -14.65
C ARG A 293 25.72 18.86 -13.98
N VAL A 294 24.67 19.62 -13.67
CA VAL A 294 24.80 21.00 -13.18
C VAL A 294 24.53 21.15 -11.68
N THR A 295 23.90 20.16 -11.04
CA THR A 295 23.59 20.25 -9.62
C THR A 295 24.80 19.93 -8.75
N GLU A 296 25.04 20.76 -7.75
CA GLU A 296 26.06 20.54 -6.71
C GLU A 296 25.44 20.04 -5.40
N MET A 297 24.13 19.77 -5.39
CA MET A 297 23.43 19.32 -4.19
C MET A 297 23.31 17.81 -4.13
N GLU A 298 23.92 17.21 -3.12
CA GLU A 298 23.89 15.78 -2.88
C GLU A 298 22.46 15.21 -2.83
N ARG A 299 21.54 15.90 -2.13
CA ARG A 299 20.12 15.46 -2.04
C ARG A 299 19.46 15.38 -3.41
N LEU A 300 19.73 16.33 -4.30
CA LEU A 300 19.14 16.36 -5.63
C LEU A 300 19.72 15.27 -6.52
N VAL A 301 21.05 15.06 -6.43
CA VAL A 301 21.72 13.94 -7.11
C VAL A 301 21.10 12.61 -6.69
N LYS A 302 20.91 12.40 -5.39
CA LYS A 302 20.29 11.18 -4.84
C LYS A 302 18.88 10.95 -5.39
N LEU A 303 18.04 11.98 -5.38
CA LEU A 303 16.66 11.90 -5.89
C LEU A 303 16.62 11.64 -7.40
N LEU A 304 17.46 12.32 -8.18
CA LEU A 304 17.53 12.13 -9.64
C LEU A 304 18.05 10.75 -10.00
N LEU A 305 19.08 10.24 -9.32
CA LEU A 305 19.58 8.88 -9.53
C LEU A 305 18.51 7.84 -9.17
N SER A 306 17.76 8.04 -8.08
CA SER A 306 16.62 7.20 -7.76
C SER A 306 15.56 7.21 -8.85
N LEU A 307 15.17 8.39 -9.38
CA LEU A 307 14.26 8.49 -10.51
C LEU A 307 14.80 7.77 -11.75
N ILE A 308 16.10 7.87 -12.03
CA ILE A 308 16.74 7.17 -13.15
C ILE A 308 16.65 5.65 -13.01
N LEU A 309 16.90 5.13 -11.82
CA LEU A 309 16.85 3.70 -11.56
C LEU A 309 15.44 3.15 -11.66
N ILE A 310 14.44 3.90 -11.17
CA ILE A 310 13.02 3.56 -11.33
C ILE A 310 12.62 3.62 -12.81
N SER A 311 13.12 4.62 -13.55
CA SER A 311 12.83 4.83 -14.98
C SER A 311 13.80 4.07 -15.91
N SER A 312 14.50 3.06 -15.39
CA SER A 312 15.64 2.42 -16.07
C SER A 312 15.29 1.90 -17.47
N VAL A 313 14.09 1.35 -17.68
CA VAL A 313 13.63 0.85 -18.98
C VAL A 313 13.63 1.93 -20.07
N ALA A 314 13.20 3.15 -19.75
CA ALA A 314 13.20 4.27 -20.70
C ALA A 314 14.62 4.80 -20.93
N ILE A 315 15.42 4.87 -19.86
CA ILE A 315 16.76 5.48 -19.86
C ILE A 315 17.80 4.59 -20.53
N LEU A 316 17.63 3.27 -20.51
CA LEU A 316 18.51 2.33 -21.20
C LEU A 316 18.52 2.49 -22.72
N LYS A 317 17.61 3.27 -23.32
CA LYS A 317 17.73 3.68 -24.73
C LYS A 317 18.88 4.69 -24.95
N ARG A 318 19.34 5.35 -23.88
CA ARG A 318 20.36 6.40 -23.88
C ARG A 318 21.55 6.10 -22.98
N GLN A 319 22.01 4.84 -23.02
CA GLN A 319 23.10 4.35 -22.17
C GLN A 319 24.38 5.20 -22.25
N ARG A 320 24.74 5.70 -23.44
CA ARG A 320 25.95 6.52 -23.64
C ARG A 320 25.90 7.82 -22.84
N ASP A 321 24.76 8.49 -22.83
CA ASP A 321 24.60 9.74 -22.10
C ASP A 321 24.59 9.51 -20.59
N LEU A 322 23.93 8.43 -20.15
CA LEU A 322 23.95 8.00 -18.75
C LEU A 322 25.38 7.68 -18.28
N VAL A 323 26.16 6.95 -19.07
CA VAL A 323 27.58 6.64 -18.76
C VAL A 323 28.38 7.92 -18.58
N ALA A 324 28.22 8.90 -19.47
CA ALA A 324 28.90 10.18 -19.38
C ALA A 324 28.52 10.94 -18.09
N VAL A 325 27.22 10.99 -17.76
CA VAL A 325 26.73 11.63 -16.53
C VAL A 325 27.26 10.92 -15.28
N LEU A 326 27.19 9.59 -15.22
CA LEU A 326 27.69 8.82 -14.08
C LEU A 326 29.20 8.98 -13.89
N THR A 327 29.97 8.99 -14.99
CA THR A 327 31.43 9.22 -14.94
C THR A 327 31.74 10.62 -14.41
N GLN A 328 31.02 11.64 -14.86
CA GLN A 328 31.16 13.00 -14.35
C GLN A 328 30.82 13.09 -12.86
N LEU A 329 29.73 12.45 -12.42
CA LEU A 329 29.34 12.43 -11.01
C LEU A 329 30.39 11.76 -10.12
N LEU A 330 30.96 10.63 -10.56
CA LEU A 330 32.05 9.94 -9.87
C LEU A 330 33.29 10.84 -9.74
N GLN A 331 33.61 11.63 -10.77
CA GLN A 331 34.74 12.57 -10.74
C GLN A 331 34.45 13.80 -9.87
N SER A 332 33.20 14.26 -9.82
CA SER A 332 32.80 15.46 -9.08
C SER A 332 32.81 15.26 -7.55
N GLY A 333 32.61 14.03 -7.07
CA GLY A 333 32.53 13.73 -5.64
C GLY A 333 31.31 14.33 -4.91
N VAL A 334 30.34 14.89 -5.62
CA VAL A 334 29.15 15.55 -5.03
C VAL A 334 28.28 14.57 -4.23
N SER A 335 28.29 13.29 -4.59
CA SER A 335 27.56 12.25 -3.86
C SER A 335 28.32 10.94 -3.89
N GLU A 336 28.23 10.18 -2.80
CA GLU A 336 28.75 8.81 -2.70
C GLU A 336 27.83 7.78 -3.39
N MET A 337 26.56 8.14 -3.65
CA MET A 337 25.57 7.22 -4.20
C MET A 337 25.98 6.56 -5.52
N PRO A 338 26.57 7.26 -6.52
CA PRO A 338 27.07 6.62 -7.74
C PRO A 338 28.08 5.49 -7.46
N MET A 339 29.00 5.71 -6.51
CA MET A 339 30.00 4.70 -6.14
C MET A 339 29.34 3.53 -5.40
N LEU A 340 28.44 3.80 -4.45
CA LEU A 340 27.67 2.76 -3.75
C LEU A 340 26.85 1.91 -4.73
N LEU A 341 26.18 2.54 -5.69
CA LEU A 341 25.45 1.84 -6.75
C LEU A 341 26.37 0.90 -7.54
N MET A 342 27.56 1.36 -7.93
CA MET A 342 28.53 0.51 -8.62
C MET A 342 28.95 -0.70 -7.78
N VAL A 343 29.21 -0.50 -6.49
CA VAL A 343 29.57 -1.59 -5.58
C VAL A 343 28.43 -2.59 -5.46
N TYR A 344 27.21 -2.13 -5.16
CA TYR A 344 26.06 -3.02 -5.00
C TYR A 344 25.73 -3.78 -6.27
N PHE A 345 25.79 -3.13 -7.43
CA PHE A 345 25.61 -3.82 -8.72
C PHE A 345 26.71 -4.85 -8.97
N LYS A 346 27.97 -4.56 -8.61
CA LYS A 346 29.08 -5.50 -8.78
C LYS A 346 29.01 -6.70 -7.83
N THR A 347 28.49 -6.50 -6.61
CA THR A 347 28.30 -7.58 -5.62
C THR A 347 26.95 -8.29 -5.72
N ASP A 348 26.16 -8.02 -6.77
CA ASP A 348 24.82 -8.58 -7.00
C ASP A 348 23.82 -8.32 -5.86
N GLN A 349 23.97 -7.19 -5.17
CA GLN A 349 23.10 -6.79 -4.05
C GLN A 349 21.96 -5.88 -4.53
N ILE A 350 21.14 -6.38 -5.46
CA ILE A 350 20.02 -5.62 -6.04
C ILE A 350 19.00 -5.19 -4.98
N SER A 351 18.75 -6.03 -3.97
CA SER A 351 17.85 -5.67 -2.85
C SER A 351 18.32 -4.43 -2.08
N GLN A 352 19.62 -4.27 -1.87
CA GLN A 352 20.19 -3.09 -1.20
C GLN A 352 20.01 -1.83 -2.03
N VAL A 353 20.08 -1.94 -3.37
CA VAL A 353 19.77 -0.83 -4.29
C VAL A 353 18.31 -0.42 -4.15
N GLU A 354 17.40 -1.39 -4.11
CA GLU A 354 15.98 -1.11 -3.92
C GLU A 354 15.71 -0.42 -2.57
N ASP A 355 16.26 -0.95 -1.48
CA ASP A 355 16.08 -0.39 -0.14
C ASP A 355 16.68 1.01 -0.01
N MET A 356 17.84 1.25 -0.63
CA MET A 356 18.44 2.58 -0.71
C MET A 356 17.55 3.58 -1.46
N ILE A 357 16.98 3.20 -2.61
CA ILE A 357 16.08 4.05 -3.38
C ILE A 357 14.82 4.38 -2.56
N ARG A 358 14.21 3.38 -1.93
CA ARG A 358 13.02 3.56 -1.08
C ARG A 358 13.29 4.44 0.13
N SER A 359 14.48 4.31 0.72
CA SER A 359 14.94 5.15 1.84
C SER A 359 15.14 6.60 1.40
N ILE A 360 15.84 6.84 0.29
CA ILE A 360 16.08 8.20 -0.26
C ILE A 360 14.77 8.90 -0.65
N LEU A 361 13.85 8.16 -1.25
CA LEU A 361 12.53 8.67 -1.61
C LEU A 361 11.55 8.67 -0.45
N GLU A 362 11.92 8.10 0.71
CA GLU A 362 11.02 7.89 1.85
C GLU A 362 9.65 7.35 1.38
N MET A 363 9.68 6.34 0.51
CA MET A 363 8.52 5.85 -0.22
C MET A 363 8.74 4.41 -0.66
N GLN A 364 7.74 3.56 -0.42
CA GLN A 364 7.75 2.14 -0.77
C GLN A 364 7.35 1.94 -2.24
N VAL A 365 8.17 2.46 -3.16
CA VAL A 365 7.91 2.44 -4.61
C VAL A 365 8.33 1.12 -5.25
N PRO A 366 7.56 0.55 -6.20
CA PRO A 366 7.98 -0.59 -6.99
C PRO A 366 9.10 -0.17 -7.96
N ILE A 367 10.14 -1.00 -8.04
CA ILE A 367 11.33 -0.71 -8.86
C ILE A 367 11.47 -1.82 -9.90
N PRO A 368 11.52 -1.50 -11.21
CA PRO A 368 11.58 -2.52 -12.27
C PRO A 368 12.87 -3.33 -12.22
N LYS A 369 12.80 -4.57 -11.73
CA LYS A 369 13.97 -5.47 -11.62
C LYS A 369 14.69 -5.71 -12.95
N LEU A 370 13.95 -5.87 -14.04
CA LEU A 370 14.53 -6.06 -15.37
C LEU A 370 15.44 -4.88 -15.76
N GLY A 371 14.98 -3.65 -15.49
CA GLY A 371 15.77 -2.45 -15.75
C GLY A 371 16.99 -2.34 -14.84
N LEU A 372 16.88 -2.75 -13.56
CA LEU A 372 18.03 -2.83 -12.65
C LEU A 372 19.08 -3.84 -13.11
N PHE A 373 18.69 -5.01 -13.61
CA PHE A 373 19.63 -6.01 -14.14
C PHE A 373 20.39 -5.50 -15.38
N GLU A 374 19.73 -4.73 -16.24
CA GLU A 374 20.41 -4.09 -17.38
C GLU A 374 21.32 -2.94 -16.92
N MET A 375 20.91 -2.16 -15.92
CA MET A 375 21.77 -1.15 -15.29
C MET A 375 22.99 -1.77 -14.61
N GLN A 376 22.87 -2.97 -14.04
CA GLN A 376 23.98 -3.72 -13.47
C GLN A 376 25.06 -4.02 -14.52
N LYS A 377 24.65 -4.49 -15.71
CA LYS A 377 25.56 -4.74 -16.84
C LYS A 377 26.28 -3.46 -17.26
N LEU A 378 25.54 -2.35 -17.36
CA LEU A 378 26.08 -1.04 -17.70
C LEU A 378 27.12 -0.57 -16.67
N CYS A 379 26.79 -0.63 -15.38
CA CYS A 379 27.69 -0.22 -14.29
C CYS A 379 28.94 -1.11 -14.24
N GLY A 380 28.81 -2.42 -14.53
CA GLY A 380 29.93 -3.32 -14.68
C GLY A 380 30.91 -2.89 -15.77
N HIS A 381 30.41 -2.40 -16.90
CA HIS A 381 31.25 -1.83 -17.96
C HIS A 381 31.99 -0.58 -17.50
N ILE A 382 31.28 0.39 -16.90
CA ILE A 382 31.89 1.64 -16.39
C ILE A 382 32.96 1.33 -15.33
N TYR A 383 32.70 0.40 -14.41
CA TYR A 383 33.68 0.02 -13.38
C TYR A 383 34.97 -0.48 -14.03
N ASN A 384 34.87 -1.35 -15.03
CA ASN A 384 36.05 -1.92 -15.69
C ASN A 384 36.82 -0.85 -16.48
N THR A 385 36.15 0.13 -17.08
CA THR A 385 36.79 1.24 -17.82
C THR A 385 37.42 2.28 -16.89
N ALA A 386 36.73 2.64 -15.80
CA ALA A 386 37.21 3.65 -14.86
C ALA A 386 38.36 3.13 -13.98
N PHE A 387 38.31 1.88 -13.52
CA PHE A 387 39.37 1.32 -12.68
C PHE A 387 40.56 0.75 -13.47
N SER A 388 40.40 0.36 -14.74
CA SER A 388 41.57 0.03 -15.58
C SER A 388 42.43 1.27 -15.89
N ALA A 389 41.81 2.45 -16.00
CA ALA A 389 42.55 3.71 -16.14
C ALA A 389 43.33 4.10 -14.87
N ILE A 390 42.84 3.72 -13.68
CA ILE A 390 43.51 3.97 -12.40
C ILE A 390 44.63 2.95 -12.13
N ALA A 391 44.51 1.72 -12.60
CA ALA A 391 45.56 0.69 -12.46
C ALA A 391 46.76 0.88 -13.41
N HIS A 392 46.64 1.76 -14.40
CA HIS A 392 47.68 2.11 -15.38
C HIS A 392 48.25 3.52 -15.21
N ALA A 393 47.80 4.27 -14.20
CA ALA A 393 48.40 5.51 -13.73
C ALA A 393 49.21 5.23 -12.47
#